data_AF-A0A0N4W8Q2-F1
#
_entry.id   AF-A0A0N4W8Q2-F1
#
_cell.length_a   1.000
_cell.length_b   1.000
_cell.length_c   1.000
_cell.angle_alpha   90.00
_cell.angle_beta   90.00
_cell.angle_gamma   90.00
#
_symmetry.space_group_name_H-M   'P 1'
#
loop_
_entity.id
_entity.type
_entity.pdbx_description
1 polymer ?
#
loop_
_entity_poly.entity_id
_entity_poly.type
_entity_poly.pdbx_seq_one_letter_code
_entity_poly.pdbx_strand_id
1 'polypeptide(L)'
;LGSFWAWHDLASFLITLTVFTTFWSMVTVLLLRFQWYVETLGMVSLLVEASLGAPQLIRNWQRKSTQGMSIPMVLAWLCGDLAKTGYFVATGSPVQFWVCAILQISIDVFILGQVFVYRKNTDSSELPYNSSSPVHSVID
;
A
#
# COMPACT_ATOMS: atom_id res chain seq x y z
N LEU A 1 -26.60 -27.34 2.89
CA LEU A 1 -25.74 -26.21 2.43
C LEU A 1 -24.86 -25.62 3.54
N GLY A 2 -25.25 -25.65 4.82
CA GLY A 2 -24.45 -25.08 5.93
C GLY A 2 -23.13 -25.80 6.27
N SER A 3 -22.99 -27.08 5.94
CA SER A 3 -21.77 -27.86 6.26
C SER A 3 -20.71 -27.85 5.16
N PHE A 4 -20.98 -27.25 3.99
CA PHE A 4 -20.03 -27.24 2.87
C PHE A 4 -18.77 -26.40 3.16
N TRP A 5 -18.89 -25.41 4.05
CA TRP A 5 -17.82 -24.51 4.43
C TRP A 5 -17.36 -24.70 5.89
N ALA A 6 -17.83 -25.76 6.57
CA ALA A 6 -17.44 -26.08 7.94
C ALA A 6 -16.24 -27.04 7.92
N TRP A 7 -15.04 -26.50 7.73
CA TRP A 7 -13.80 -27.28 7.65
C TRP A 7 -13.39 -27.77 9.05
N HIS A 8 -13.73 -29.02 9.38
CA HIS A 8 -13.33 -29.64 10.64
C HIS A 8 -11.91 -30.23 10.61
N ASP A 9 -11.30 -30.35 9.43
CA ASP A 9 -9.97 -30.93 9.22
C ASP A 9 -9.16 -30.07 8.23
N LEU A 10 -7.92 -29.75 8.59
CA LEU A 10 -6.98 -28.99 7.76
C LEU A 10 -6.68 -29.73 6.45
N ALA A 11 -6.66 -31.07 6.46
CA ALA A 11 -6.37 -31.87 5.28
C ALA A 11 -7.43 -31.69 4.18
N SER A 12 -8.73 -31.73 4.53
CA SER A 12 -9.83 -31.52 3.58
C SER A 12 -9.86 -30.10 3.02
N PHE A 13 -9.49 -29.11 3.84
CA PHE A 13 -9.33 -27.73 3.40
C PHE A 13 -8.20 -27.60 2.36
N LEU A 14 -7.01 -28.16 2.65
CA LEU A 14 -5.85 -28.09 1.75
C LEU A 14 -6.07 -28.83 0.43
N ILE A 15 -6.74 -29.99 0.45
CA ILE A 15 -7.08 -30.74 -0.77
C ILE A 15 -8.04 -29.91 -1.63
N THR A 16 -9.10 -29.35 -1.04
CA THR A 16 -10.06 -28.52 -1.79
C THR A 16 -9.40 -27.28 -2.36
N LEU A 17 -8.54 -26.61 -1.58
CA LEU A 17 -7.77 -25.46 -2.01
C LEU A 17 -6.82 -25.83 -3.17
N THR A 18 -6.16 -26.98 -3.08
CA THR A 18 -5.22 -27.44 -4.11
C THR A 18 -5.95 -27.73 -5.41
N VAL A 19 -7.05 -28.48 -5.38
CA VAL A 19 -7.87 -28.76 -6.58
C VAL A 19 -8.43 -27.49 -7.19
N PHE A 20 -8.90 -26.55 -6.36
CA PHE A 20 -9.39 -25.26 -6.84
C PHE A 20 -8.27 -24.46 -7.51
N THR A 21 -7.10 -24.40 -6.88
CA THR A 21 -5.94 -23.64 -7.39
C THR A 21 -5.40 -24.25 -8.69
N THR A 22 -5.28 -25.57 -8.77
CA THR A 22 -4.80 -26.25 -10.00
C THR A 22 -5.78 -26.07 -11.15
N PHE A 23 -7.09 -26.13 -10.89
CA PHE A 23 -8.12 -25.86 -11.89
C PHE A 23 -7.97 -24.44 -12.48
N TRP A 24 -7.94 -23.41 -11.63
CA TRP A 24 -7.77 -22.02 -12.10
C TRP A 24 -6.42 -21.76 -12.77
N SER A 25 -5.37 -22.41 -12.31
CA SER A 25 -4.04 -22.35 -12.93
C SER A 25 -4.05 -22.95 -14.34
N MET A 26 -4.65 -24.12 -14.53
CA MET A 26 -4.79 -24.74 -15.85
C MET A 26 -5.60 -23.85 -16.81
N VAL A 27 -6.72 -23.30 -16.35
CA VAL A 27 -7.52 -22.35 -17.14
C VAL A 27 -6.69 -21.13 -17.53
N THR A 28 -5.94 -20.56 -16.58
CA THR A 28 -5.07 -19.41 -16.83
C THR A 28 -4.01 -19.73 -17.88
N VAL A 29 -3.31 -20.87 -17.78
CA VAL A 29 -2.28 -21.29 -18.74
C VAL A 29 -2.84 -21.46 -20.16
N LEU A 30 -4.05 -22.00 -20.31
CA LEU A 30 -4.72 -22.10 -21.60
C LEU A 30 -5.05 -20.72 -22.18
N LEU A 31 -5.44 -19.77 -21.33
CA LEU A 31 -5.82 -18.41 -21.72
C LEU A 31 -4.61 -17.47 -21.92
N LEU A 32 -3.41 -17.82 -21.45
CA LEU A 32 -2.18 -17.03 -21.64
C LEU A 32 -1.81 -16.82 -23.12
N ARG A 33 -2.30 -17.67 -24.03
CA ARG A 33 -2.12 -17.44 -25.48
C ARG A 33 -2.84 -16.17 -25.97
N PHE A 34 -3.86 -15.71 -25.26
CA PHE A 34 -4.61 -14.52 -25.62
C PHE A 34 -3.99 -13.27 -24.99
N GLN A 35 -3.50 -12.35 -25.82
CA GLN A 35 -2.83 -11.13 -25.37
C GLN A 35 -3.73 -10.23 -24.50
N TRP A 36 -4.99 -10.05 -24.88
CA TRP A 36 -5.96 -9.24 -24.13
C TRP A 36 -6.22 -9.76 -22.71
N TYR A 37 -6.14 -11.08 -22.50
CA TYR A 37 -6.31 -11.70 -21.19
C TYR A 37 -5.14 -11.34 -20.26
N VAL A 38 -3.91 -11.43 -20.79
CA VAL A 38 -2.68 -11.09 -20.06
C VAL A 38 -2.66 -9.60 -19.70
N GLU A 39 -3.03 -8.72 -20.64
CA GLU A 39 -3.11 -7.27 -20.40
C GLU A 39 -4.14 -6.93 -19.32
N THR A 40 -5.32 -7.53 -19.38
CA THR A 40 -6.39 -7.30 -18.39
C THR A 40 -5.98 -7.77 -17.00
N LEU A 41 -5.34 -8.95 -16.89
CA LEU A 41 -4.81 -9.44 -15.62
C LEU A 41 -3.72 -8.52 -15.06
N GLY A 42 -2.83 -8.02 -15.91
CA GLY A 42 -1.81 -7.04 -15.52
C GLY A 42 -2.42 -5.74 -14.99
N MET A 43 -3.43 -5.21 -15.68
CA MET A 43 -4.22 -4.05 -15.23
C MET A 43 -4.85 -4.28 -13.86
N VAL A 44 -5.57 -5.40 -13.67
CA VAL A 44 -6.22 -5.72 -12.39
C VAL A 44 -5.19 -5.85 -11.29
N SER A 45 -4.07 -6.53 -11.54
CA SER A 45 -2.98 -6.69 -10.58
C SER A 45 -2.43 -5.33 -10.11
N LEU A 46 -2.13 -4.43 -11.04
CA LEU A 46 -1.62 -3.09 -10.71
C LEU A 46 -2.68 -2.21 -10.01
N LEU A 47 -3.96 -2.35 -10.37
CA LEU A 47 -5.05 -1.63 -9.69
C LEU A 47 -5.22 -2.11 -8.25
N VAL A 48 -5.11 -3.42 -8.01
CA VAL A 48 -5.14 -3.98 -6.65
C VAL A 48 -3.98 -3.46 -5.83
N GLU A 49 -2.78 -3.42 -6.41
CA GLU A 49 -1.58 -2.84 -5.77
C GLU A 49 -1.79 -1.36 -5.42
N ALA A 50 -2.27 -0.54 -6.35
CA ALA A 50 -2.60 0.88 -6.10
C ALA A 50 -3.67 1.04 -5.01
N SER A 51 -4.62 0.12 -4.94
CA SER A 51 -5.71 0.12 -3.96
C SER A 51 -5.21 -0.16 -2.54
N LEU A 52 -4.01 -0.71 -2.34
CA LEU A 52 -3.43 -0.91 -1.00
C LEU A 52 -3.04 0.42 -0.33
N GLY A 53 -2.61 1.41 -1.10
CA GLY A 53 -2.27 2.74 -0.59
C GLY A 53 -3.49 3.62 -0.24
N ALA A 54 -4.59 3.47 -0.99
CA ALA A 54 -5.80 4.26 -0.81
C ALA A 54 -6.43 4.22 0.61
N PRO A 55 -6.65 3.06 1.25
CA PRO A 55 -7.20 3.03 2.61
C PRO A 55 -6.23 3.65 3.63
N GLN A 56 -4.92 3.55 3.40
CA GLN A 56 -3.93 4.20 4.26
C GLN A 56 -3.99 5.72 4.14
N LEU A 57 -4.17 6.26 2.93
CA LEU A 57 -4.39 7.69 2.69
C LEU A 57 -5.64 8.21 3.41
N ILE A 58 -6.76 7.49 3.28
CA ILE A 58 -8.04 7.87 3.92
C ILE A 58 -7.90 7.87 5.45
N ARG A 59 -7.26 6.86 6.02
CA ARG A 59 -7.04 6.76 7.48
C ARG A 59 -6.15 7.89 8.01
N ASN A 60 -5.08 8.22 7.28
CA ASN A 60 -4.21 9.35 7.62
C ASN A 60 -4.98 10.67 7.60
N TRP A 61 -5.86 10.87 6.61
CA TRP A 61 -6.67 12.08 6.51
C TRP A 61 -7.70 12.18 7.64
N GLN A 62 -8.37 11.08 8.00
CA GLN A 62 -9.35 11.05 9.08
C GLN A 62 -8.72 11.29 10.46
N ARG A 63 -7.54 10.71 10.72
CA ARG A 63 -6.88 10.82 12.03
C ARG A 63 -6.08 12.11 12.21
N LYS A 64 -5.74 12.81 11.12
CA LYS A 64 -4.85 13.99 11.10
C LYS A 64 -3.55 13.79 11.90
N SER A 65 -3.13 12.54 12.07
CA SER A 65 -1.99 12.12 12.86
C SER A 65 -1.46 10.84 12.23
N THR A 66 -0.15 10.81 12.01
CA THR A 66 0.57 9.67 11.45
C THR A 66 1.35 8.91 12.52
N GLN A 67 0.86 8.92 13.77
CA GLN A 67 1.40 8.07 14.84
C GLN A 67 1.30 6.60 14.43
N GLY A 68 2.47 5.96 14.30
CA GLY A 68 2.61 4.55 13.92
C GLY A 68 2.97 4.28 12.45
N MET A 69 3.08 5.30 11.60
CA MET A 69 3.52 5.14 10.21
C MET A 69 5.01 5.41 10.04
N SER A 70 5.76 4.42 9.55
CA SER A 70 7.20 4.52 9.35
C SER A 70 7.54 5.24 8.05
N ILE A 71 8.16 6.43 8.13
CA ILE A 71 8.64 7.19 6.96
C ILE A 71 9.57 6.37 6.04
N PRO A 72 10.60 5.64 6.54
CA PRO A 72 11.48 4.88 5.65
C PRO A 72 10.74 3.76 4.90
N MET A 73 9.65 3.23 5.45
CA MET A 73 8.81 2.26 4.74
C MET A 73 8.07 2.89 3.56
N VAL A 74 7.50 4.09 3.73
CA VAL A 74 6.84 4.83 2.63
C VAL A 74 7.84 5.23 1.55
N LEU A 75 9.05 5.64 1.94
CA LEU A 75 10.11 5.93 0.98
C LEU A 75 10.58 4.67 0.22
N ALA A 76 10.61 3.52 0.89
CA ALA A 76 10.91 2.24 0.25
C ALA A 76 9.83 1.84 -0.76
N TRP A 77 8.54 2.09 -0.45
CA TRP A 77 7.43 1.89 -1.39
C TRP A 77 7.59 2.76 -2.65
N LEU A 78 7.80 4.06 -2.46
CA LEU A 78 8.02 5.00 -3.57
C LEU A 78 9.23 4.60 -4.42
N CYS A 79 10.32 4.16 -3.79
CA CYS A 79 11.52 3.68 -4.49
C CYS A 79 11.21 2.42 -5.33
N GLY A 80 10.45 1.47 -4.76
CA GLY A 80 10.00 0.28 -5.46
C GLY A 80 9.15 0.62 -6.69
N ASP A 81 8.19 1.53 -6.54
CA ASP A 81 7.30 1.96 -7.63
C ASP A 81 8.07 2.71 -8.74
N LEU A 82 9.06 3.53 -8.37
CA LEU A 82 9.95 4.18 -9.33
C LEU A 82 10.82 3.17 -10.09
N ALA A 83 11.39 2.19 -9.39
CA ALA A 83 12.18 1.13 -10.03
C ALA A 83 11.32 0.27 -10.98
N LYS A 84 10.11 -0.09 -10.56
CA LYS A 84 9.12 -0.82 -11.38
C LYS A 84 8.72 -0.05 -12.62
N THR A 85 8.46 1.24 -12.47
CA THR A 85 8.16 2.13 -13.60
C THR A 85 9.34 2.23 -14.55
N GLY A 86 10.56 2.40 -14.04
CA GLY A 86 11.79 2.40 -14.85
C GLY A 86 11.98 1.11 -15.65
N TYR A 87 11.64 -0.04 -15.05
CA TYR A 87 11.64 -1.32 -15.76
C TYR A 87 10.61 -1.35 -16.90
N PHE A 88 9.38 -0.87 -16.67
CA PHE A 88 8.34 -0.78 -17.71
C PHE A 88 8.73 0.16 -18.86
N VAL A 89 9.43 1.26 -18.55
CA VAL A 89 9.98 2.16 -19.58
C VAL A 89 11.04 1.46 -20.41
N ALA A 90 11.99 0.76 -19.77
CA ALA A 90 13.09 0.09 -20.45
C ALA A 90 12.62 -1.09 -21.33
N THR A 91 11.55 -1.77 -20.94
CA THR A 91 10.98 -2.91 -21.68
C THR A 91 9.95 -2.52 -22.74
N GLY A 92 9.58 -1.24 -22.85
CA GLY A 92 8.57 -0.78 -23.82
C GLY A 92 7.18 -1.35 -23.53
N SER A 93 6.82 -1.47 -22.25
CA SER A 93 5.53 -2.04 -21.84
C SER A 93 4.34 -1.20 -22.31
N PRO A 94 3.16 -1.81 -22.55
CA PRO A 94 1.99 -1.11 -23.09
C PRO A 94 1.53 0.06 -22.21
N VAL A 95 0.87 1.04 -22.82
CA VAL A 95 0.46 2.31 -22.19
C VAL A 95 -0.39 2.14 -20.93
N GLN A 96 -1.14 1.03 -20.80
CA GLN A 96 -1.96 0.74 -19.63
C GLN A 96 -1.11 0.59 -18.35
N PHE A 97 0.07 -0.03 -18.47
CA PHE A 97 1.01 -0.19 -17.35
C PHE A 97 1.59 1.14 -16.89
N TRP A 98 1.82 2.07 -17.83
CA TRP A 98 2.30 3.42 -17.54
C TRP A 98 1.29 4.23 -16.74
N VAL A 99 0.03 4.24 -17.16
CA VAL A 99 -1.04 4.98 -16.48
C VAL A 99 -1.20 4.48 -15.05
N CYS A 100 -1.25 3.16 -14.85
CA CYS A 100 -1.35 2.57 -13.51
C CYS A 100 -0.12 2.88 -12.65
N ALA A 101 1.09 2.80 -13.19
CA ALA A 101 2.32 3.08 -12.45
C ALA A 101 2.42 4.55 -12.01
N ILE A 102 2.00 5.50 -12.86
CA ILE A 102 1.93 6.93 -12.49
C ILE A 102 0.92 7.14 -11.37
N LEU A 103 -0.25 6.47 -11.42
CA LEU A 103 -1.24 6.54 -10.35
C LEU A 103 -0.68 6.00 -9.02
N GLN A 104 0.04 4.88 -9.03
CA GLN A 104 0.69 4.31 -7.83
C GLN A 104 1.68 5.29 -7.21
N ILE A 105 2.63 5.82 -8.00
CA ILE A 105 3.59 6.83 -7.56
C ILE A 105 2.88 8.06 -6.99
N SER A 106 1.77 8.50 -7.62
CA SER A 106 1.02 9.65 -7.13
C SER A 106 0.43 9.41 -5.73
N ILE A 107 -0.13 8.23 -5.48
CA ILE A 107 -0.70 7.85 -4.17
C ILE A 107 0.41 7.84 -3.11
N ASP A 108 1.56 7.27 -3.43
CA ASP A 108 2.72 7.23 -2.52
C ASP A 108 3.22 8.62 -2.17
N VAL A 109 3.33 9.52 -3.15
CA VAL A 109 3.70 10.93 -2.92
C VAL A 109 2.66 11.64 -2.05
N PHE A 110 1.37 11.42 -2.27
CA PHE A 110 0.32 11.98 -1.41
C PHE A 110 0.44 11.48 0.03
N ILE A 111 0.64 10.18 0.23
CA ILE A 111 0.84 9.58 1.56
C ILE A 111 2.07 10.18 2.23
N LEU A 112 3.19 10.27 1.52
CA LEU A 112 4.43 10.86 2.03
C LEU A 112 4.23 12.33 2.43
N GLY A 113 3.54 13.11 1.59
CA GLY A 113 3.19 14.50 1.87
C GLY A 113 2.33 14.65 3.13
N GLN A 114 1.31 13.79 3.31
CA GLN A 114 0.50 13.76 4.53
C GLN A 114 1.37 13.49 5.76
N VAL A 115 2.30 12.52 5.69
CA VAL A 115 3.20 12.19 6.80
C VAL A 115 4.12 13.36 7.17
N PHE A 116 4.68 14.06 6.18
CA PHE A 116 5.51 15.23 6.46
C PHE A 116 4.72 16.39 7.08
N VAL A 117 3.50 16.67 6.60
CA VAL A 117 2.66 17.76 7.12
C VAL A 117 2.19 17.48 8.54
N TYR A 118 1.64 16.29 8.82
CA TYR A 118 1.12 15.98 10.15
C TYR A 118 2.22 15.89 11.20
N ARG A 119 3.43 15.44 10.84
CA ARG A 119 4.56 15.44 11.78
C ARG A 119 5.10 16.84 12.08
N LYS A 120 5.20 17.71 11.07
CA LYS A 120 5.60 19.10 11.26
C LYS A 120 4.63 19.85 12.19
N ASN A 121 3.33 19.57 12.08
CA ASN A 121 2.33 20.17 12.97
C ASN A 121 2.51 19.71 14.43
N THR A 122 2.90 18.46 14.67
CA THR A 122 3.20 17.95 16.02
C THR A 122 4.48 18.59 16.61
N ASP A 123 5.58 18.65 15.84
CA ASP A 123 6.84 19.26 16.32
C ASP A 123 6.70 20.77 16.61
N SER A 124 5.87 21.48 15.83
CA SER A 124 5.65 22.93 16.02
C SER A 124 4.86 23.25 17.30
N SER A 125 4.07 22.31 17.82
CA SER A 125 3.40 22.44 19.12
C SER A 125 4.31 22.18 20.33
N GLU A 126 5.54 21.68 20.13
CA GLU A 126 6.47 21.32 21.22
C GLU A 126 7.63 22.31 21.47
N LEU A 127 7.66 23.49 20.85
CA LEU A 127 8.70 24.52 21.11
C LEU A 127 8.22 25.64 22.08
N PRO A 128 9.09 26.13 22.99
CA PRO A 128 9.82 25.47 24.06
C PRO A 128 9.18 25.78 25.44
N TYR A 129 9.28 24.87 26.42
CA TYR A 129 9.17 25.29 27.83
C TYR A 129 10.29 26.30 28.10
N ASN A 130 9.89 27.55 28.33
CA ASN A 130 10.77 28.64 28.71
C ASN A 130 11.42 28.29 30.06
N SER A 131 12.67 27.80 30.03
CA SER A 131 13.49 27.59 31.23
C SER A 131 13.92 28.91 31.91
N SER A 132 13.46 30.07 31.44
CA SER A 132 13.65 31.37 32.10
C SER A 132 12.44 31.80 32.93
N SER A 133 11.91 30.91 33.77
CA SER A 133 11.19 31.37 34.96
C SER A 133 12.24 31.62 36.04
N PRO A 134 12.51 32.87 36.47
CA PRO A 134 13.31 33.06 37.67
C PRO A 134 12.60 32.31 38.80
N VAL A 135 13.35 31.49 39.53
CA VAL A 135 12.87 30.91 40.79
C VAL A 135 12.57 32.09 41.69
N HIS A 136 11.33 32.56 41.65
CA HIS A 136 10.84 33.55 42.57
C HIS A 136 10.92 32.88 43.94
N SER A 137 11.87 33.39 44.71
CA SER A 137 11.99 33.27 46.16
C SER A 137 10.62 33.21 46.81
N VAL A 138 10.20 32.00 47.20
CA VAL A 138 9.25 31.82 48.29
C VAL A 138 10.13 31.45 49.48
N ILE A 139 10.68 32.50 50.09
CA ILE A 139 10.85 32.52 51.53
C ILE A 139 9.41 32.57 52.05
N ASP A 140 8.97 31.47 52.64
CA ASP A 140 8.12 31.37 53.83
C ASP A 140 7.96 29.89 54.21
#